data_AF-A8T9E9-F1
#
_entry.id   AF-A8T9E9-F1
#
_cell.length_a   1.000
_cell.length_b   1.000
_cell.length_c   1.000
_cell.angle_alpha   90.00
_cell.angle_beta   90.00
_cell.angle_gamma   90.00
#
_symmetry.space_group_name_H-M   'P 1'
#
loop_
_entity.id
_entity.type
_entity.pdbx_description
1 polymer ?
#
loop_
_entity_poly.entity_id
_entity_poly.type
_entity_poly.pdbx_seq_one_letter_code
_entity_poly.pdbx_strand_id
1 'polypeptide(L)'
;MLNKNYVAALILLCAFSSNVSAKNNGHINNIKNKLGDIQESISQSQDTMQFERNVSGSTFVPEPEHSSDMPSYSYFVIESYDIFRSPSGKSMIQAVVTNNSGGGIELKPSQIKAYFGGQEYLSPSSIEQGGKFAQGETKSVTLHFDENSASILGLMTRNY
;
A
#
# COMPACT_ATOMS: atom_id res chain seq x y z
N MET A 1 -53.20 8.17 -9.83
CA MET A 1 -52.70 8.81 -8.59
C MET A 1 -51.24 8.41 -8.43
N LEU A 2 -50.34 9.38 -8.57
CA LEU A 2 -48.89 9.23 -8.62
C LEU A 2 -48.33 10.00 -7.43
N ASN A 3 -47.59 9.37 -6.51
CA ASN A 3 -46.94 10.09 -5.40
C ASN A 3 -45.43 9.99 -5.52
N LYS A 4 -44.83 11.12 -5.91
CA LYS A 4 -43.41 11.43 -5.90
C LYS A 4 -43.10 12.09 -4.56
N ASN A 5 -42.02 11.70 -3.89
CA ASN A 5 -41.34 12.54 -2.91
C ASN A 5 -39.86 12.64 -3.31
N TYR A 6 -39.59 13.64 -4.14
CA TYR A 6 -38.26 14.20 -4.35
C TYR A 6 -37.98 15.23 -3.25
N VAL A 7 -36.79 15.14 -2.67
CA VAL A 7 -35.88 16.27 -2.39
C VAL A 7 -36.55 17.53 -1.82
N ALA A 8 -36.63 17.59 -0.49
CA ALA A 8 -36.64 18.85 0.27
C ALA A 8 -35.16 19.23 0.53
N ALA A 9 -34.68 20.48 0.44
CA ALA A 9 -35.35 21.76 0.41
C ALA A 9 -34.44 22.80 -0.28
N LEU A 10 -35.04 23.56 -1.21
CA LEU A 10 -34.72 24.96 -1.52
C LEU A 10 -35.63 25.76 -0.53
N ILE A 11 -35.33 26.90 0.11
CA ILE A 11 -34.98 28.23 -0.40
C ILE A 11 -34.70 29.12 0.84
N LEU A 12 -33.97 30.24 0.61
CA LEU A 12 -34.11 31.59 1.21
C LEU A 12 -32.99 32.04 2.14
N LEU A 13 -32.09 32.88 1.59
CA LEU A 13 -32.02 34.31 1.96
C LEU A 13 -31.06 35.07 1.03
N CYS A 14 -31.61 35.56 -0.09
CA CYS A 14 -31.06 36.71 -0.80
C CYS A 14 -31.77 37.96 -0.30
N ALA A 15 -31.16 38.67 0.64
CA ALA A 15 -31.39 40.09 0.85
C ALA A 15 -30.28 40.61 1.75
N PHE A 16 -29.27 41.28 1.17
CA PHE A 16 -28.52 42.43 1.71
C PHE A 16 -27.45 42.81 0.68
N SER A 17 -27.87 43.52 -0.36
CA SER A 17 -26.97 44.26 -1.24
C SER A 17 -26.83 45.69 -0.71
N SER A 18 -25.71 45.97 -0.04
CA SER A 18 -24.85 47.16 -0.24
C SER A 18 -23.94 47.40 0.98
N ASN A 19 -22.67 47.00 0.83
CA ASN A 19 -21.50 47.85 1.02
C ASN A 19 -20.26 46.96 0.82
N VAL A 20 -19.64 47.09 -0.34
CA VAL A 20 -18.27 46.61 -0.57
C VAL A 20 -17.36 47.44 0.31
N SER A 21 -16.97 46.88 1.45
CA SER A 21 -15.76 47.25 2.17
C SER A 21 -14.86 46.03 2.19
N ALA A 22 -13.61 46.23 1.79
CA ALA A 22 -12.59 45.22 1.53
C ALA A 22 -12.23 44.38 2.78
N LYS A 23 -13.12 43.45 3.16
CA LYS A 23 -12.91 42.52 4.29
C LYS A 23 -13.30 41.07 4.00
N ASN A 24 -13.72 40.76 2.77
CA ASN A 24 -14.22 39.42 2.41
C ASN A 24 -13.17 38.50 1.76
N ASN A 25 -12.15 39.06 1.11
CA ASN A 25 -11.08 38.26 0.49
C ASN A 25 -10.26 37.48 1.54
N GLY A 26 -10.06 38.04 2.73
CA GLY A 26 -9.35 37.36 3.82
C GLY A 26 -10.11 36.13 4.34
N HIS A 27 -11.44 36.18 4.40
CA HIS A 27 -12.26 35.08 4.91
C HIS A 27 -12.38 33.93 3.89
N ILE A 28 -12.57 34.25 2.61
CA ILE A 28 -12.59 33.24 1.53
C ILE A 28 -11.21 32.60 1.36
N ASN A 29 -10.12 33.39 1.41
CA ASN A 29 -8.77 32.84 1.35
C ASN A 29 -8.45 31.97 2.58
N ASN A 30 -8.93 32.33 3.78
CA ASN A 30 -8.75 31.53 4.98
C ASN A 30 -9.53 30.20 4.90
N ILE A 31 -10.77 30.20 4.39
CA ILE A 31 -11.52 28.96 4.15
C ILE A 31 -10.80 28.09 3.12
N LYS A 32 -10.33 28.67 2.00
CA LYS A 32 -9.60 27.93 0.96
C LYS A 32 -8.32 27.30 1.50
N ASN A 33 -7.56 28.04 2.30
CA ASN A 33 -6.34 27.55 2.93
C ASN A 33 -6.65 26.39 3.88
N LYS A 34 -7.62 26.56 4.80
CA LYS A 34 -8.05 25.49 5.71
C LYS A 34 -8.53 24.24 4.98
N LEU A 35 -9.26 24.40 3.87
CA LEU A 35 -9.72 23.28 3.06
C LEU A 35 -8.54 22.55 2.41
N GLY A 36 -7.51 23.30 1.96
CA GLY A 36 -6.26 22.77 1.46
C GLY A 36 -5.50 21.98 2.53
N ASP A 37 -5.34 22.56 3.72
CA ASP A 37 -4.66 21.91 4.86
C ASP A 37 -5.37 20.59 5.26
N ILE A 38 -6.71 20.58 5.25
CA ILE A 38 -7.51 19.37 5.49
C ILE A 38 -7.30 18.35 4.38
N GLN A 39 -7.31 18.76 3.12
CA GLN A 39 -7.11 17.84 1.99
C GLN A 39 -5.71 17.21 2.02
N GLU A 40 -4.70 17.99 2.38
CA GLU A 40 -3.33 17.50 2.58
C GLU A 40 -3.28 16.50 3.74
N SER A 41 -3.87 16.83 4.89
CA SER A 41 -3.94 15.94 6.06
C SER A 41 -4.65 14.62 5.74
N ILE A 42 -5.74 14.67 4.97
CA ILE A 42 -6.44 13.47 4.51
C ILE A 42 -5.53 12.65 3.61
N SER A 43 -4.89 13.27 2.62
CA SER A 43 -3.96 12.58 1.71
C SER A 43 -2.82 11.90 2.47
N GLN A 44 -2.18 12.61 3.41
CA GLN A 44 -1.12 12.07 4.25
C GLN A 44 -1.61 10.90 5.13
N SER A 45 -2.82 11.00 5.69
CA SER A 45 -3.40 9.91 6.49
C SER A 45 -3.66 8.65 5.66
N GLN A 46 -4.02 8.81 4.38
CA GLN A 46 -4.27 7.69 3.47
C GLN A 46 -2.99 6.95 3.05
N ASP A 47 -1.84 7.62 3.10
CA ASP A 47 -0.52 7.03 2.78
C ASP A 47 0.23 6.54 4.03
N THR A 48 -0.31 6.74 5.23
CA THR A 48 0.35 6.27 6.46
C THR A 48 0.22 4.75 6.58
N MET A 49 1.37 4.07 6.63
CA MET A 49 1.44 2.61 6.81
C MET A 49 1.11 2.22 8.24
N GLN A 50 0.14 1.31 8.40
CA GLN A 50 -0.25 0.72 9.67
C GLN A 50 0.24 -0.72 9.75
N PHE A 51 0.80 -1.11 10.88
CA PHE A 51 1.20 -2.50 11.12
C PHE A 51 -0.04 -3.41 11.16
N GLU A 52 -0.01 -4.51 10.41
CA GLU A 52 -1.07 -5.53 10.45
C GLU A 52 -0.66 -6.73 11.30
N ARG A 53 0.44 -7.39 10.93
CA ARG A 53 0.92 -8.59 11.63
C ARG A 53 2.38 -8.92 11.32
N ASN A 54 2.98 -9.68 12.23
CA ASN A 54 4.25 -10.37 12.02
C ASN A 54 3.98 -11.81 11.57
N VAL A 55 4.85 -12.31 10.70
CA VAL A 55 4.95 -13.71 10.33
C VAL A 55 6.38 -14.19 10.57
N SER A 56 6.53 -15.19 11.43
CA SER A 56 7.80 -15.85 11.70
C SER A 56 7.86 -17.20 10.98
N GLY A 57 8.95 -17.46 10.26
CA GLY A 57 9.14 -18.68 9.47
C GLY A 57 8.26 -18.74 8.21
N SER A 58 8.19 -19.92 7.60
CA SER A 58 7.35 -20.15 6.42
C SER A 58 5.89 -20.35 6.83
N THR A 59 5.05 -19.34 6.58
CA THR A 59 3.60 -19.55 6.55
C THR A 59 3.24 -20.33 5.30
N PHE A 60 2.30 -21.27 5.44
CA PHE A 60 1.76 -22.00 4.29
C PHE A 60 1.12 -21.01 3.31
N VAL A 61 1.71 -20.92 2.11
CA VAL A 61 1.14 -20.24 0.96
C VAL A 61 0.66 -21.33 0.00
N PRO A 62 -0.61 -21.30 -0.44
CA PRO A 62 -1.09 -22.26 -1.43
C PRO A 62 -0.20 -22.24 -2.68
N GLU A 63 0.01 -23.40 -3.28
CA GLU A 63 0.80 -23.49 -4.50
C GLU A 63 -0.03 -22.95 -5.68
N PRO A 64 0.53 -22.05 -6.52
CA PRO A 64 -0.19 -21.57 -7.69
C PRO A 64 -0.50 -22.67 -8.71
N GLU A 65 -1.71 -22.68 -9.25
CA GLU A 65 -2.10 -23.63 -10.30
C GLU A 65 -1.45 -23.31 -11.66
N HIS A 66 -1.13 -22.04 -11.89
CA HIS A 66 -0.59 -21.56 -13.16
C HIS A 66 0.87 -21.13 -13.02
N SER A 67 1.69 -21.47 -14.02
CA SER A 67 3.12 -21.14 -14.00
C SER A 67 3.42 -19.63 -14.03
N SER A 68 2.49 -18.81 -14.53
CA SER A 68 2.58 -17.34 -14.49
C SER A 68 2.53 -16.78 -13.07
N ASP A 69 1.90 -17.53 -12.17
CA ASP A 69 1.68 -17.14 -10.79
C ASP A 69 2.81 -17.61 -9.88
N MET A 70 3.73 -18.44 -10.40
CA MET A 70 4.95 -18.82 -9.71
C MET A 70 5.98 -17.69 -9.74
N PRO A 71 6.69 -17.42 -8.62
CA PRO A 71 7.88 -16.59 -8.67
C PRO A 71 8.97 -17.26 -9.51
N SER A 72 9.85 -16.44 -10.08
CA SER A 72 11.07 -16.91 -10.72
C SER A 72 11.98 -17.60 -9.69
N TYR A 73 12.79 -18.54 -10.15
CA TYR A 73 13.75 -19.22 -9.28
C TYR A 73 14.69 -18.24 -8.58
N SER A 74 15.00 -18.55 -7.33
CA SER A 74 15.69 -17.68 -6.40
C SER A 74 16.61 -18.48 -5.49
N TYR A 75 17.72 -17.87 -5.09
CA TYR A 75 18.56 -18.38 -4.00
C TYR A 75 18.17 -17.80 -2.64
N PHE A 76 17.12 -16.98 -2.60
CA PHE A 76 16.70 -16.26 -1.41
C PHE A 76 15.63 -17.03 -0.64
N VAL A 77 15.84 -17.12 0.67
CA VAL A 77 14.87 -17.70 1.62
C VAL A 77 14.33 -16.58 2.50
N ILE A 78 13.01 -16.58 2.70
CA ILE A 78 12.34 -15.65 3.60
C ILE A 78 12.33 -16.25 5.01
N GLU A 79 12.94 -15.56 5.96
CA GLU A 79 13.05 -16.01 7.36
C GLU A 79 11.87 -15.55 8.21
N SER A 80 11.48 -14.29 8.04
CA SER A 80 10.36 -13.65 8.73
C SER A 80 9.98 -12.36 8.02
N TYR A 81 8.77 -11.85 8.28
CA TYR A 81 8.36 -10.58 7.73
C TYR A 81 7.23 -9.91 8.51
N ASP A 82 7.19 -8.58 8.45
CA ASP A 82 6.13 -7.74 8.98
C ASP A 82 5.32 -7.13 7.85
N ILE A 83 4.00 -7.24 7.92
CA ILE A 83 3.08 -6.66 6.94
C ILE A 83 2.55 -5.34 7.46
N PHE A 84 2.59 -4.32 6.61
CA PHE A 84 2.01 -3.03 6.81
C PHE A 84 1.05 -2.68 5.68
N ARG A 85 0.01 -1.91 5.99
CA ARG A 85 -0.99 -1.50 5.03
C ARG A 85 -1.44 -0.07 5.27
N SER A 86 -1.64 0.67 4.20
CA SER A 86 -2.23 2.01 4.26
C SER A 86 -3.75 1.96 4.12
N PRO A 87 -4.50 2.97 4.59
CA PRO A 87 -5.93 3.08 4.32
C PRO A 87 -6.30 3.11 2.83
N SER A 88 -5.41 3.61 1.97
CA SER A 88 -5.57 3.57 0.50
C SER A 88 -5.42 2.16 -0.09
N GLY A 89 -4.93 1.18 0.67
CA GLY A 89 -4.75 -0.20 0.22
C GLY A 89 -3.36 -0.53 -0.31
N LYS A 90 -2.40 0.40 -0.25
CA LYS A 90 -0.99 0.10 -0.50
C LYS A 90 -0.48 -0.81 0.60
N SER A 91 0.36 -1.77 0.24
CA SER A 91 0.96 -2.69 1.20
C SER A 91 2.47 -2.59 1.16
N MET A 92 3.10 -2.68 2.32
CA MET A 92 4.55 -2.71 2.48
C MET A 92 4.90 -3.90 3.36
N ILE A 93 5.95 -4.62 3.00
CA ILE A 93 6.45 -5.72 3.81
C ILE A 93 7.91 -5.49 4.15
N GLN A 94 8.24 -5.53 5.44
CA GLN A 94 9.63 -5.60 5.87
C GLN A 94 9.99 -7.07 6.04
N ALA A 95 10.79 -7.61 5.13
CA ALA A 95 11.15 -9.02 5.10
C ALA A 95 12.62 -9.23 5.47
N VAL A 96 12.88 -10.22 6.33
CA VAL A 96 14.22 -10.73 6.61
C VAL A 96 14.49 -11.87 5.65
N VAL A 97 15.55 -11.75 4.86
CA VAL A 97 15.84 -12.65 3.74
C VAL A 97 17.30 -13.08 3.78
N THR A 98 17.57 -14.36 3.51
CA THR A 98 18.92 -14.94 3.44
C THR A 98 19.30 -15.31 2.01
N ASN A 99 20.50 -14.95 1.56
CA ASN A 99 21.07 -15.36 0.27
C ASN A 99 21.84 -16.68 0.38
N ASN A 100 21.32 -17.76 -0.20
CA ASN A 100 21.97 -19.06 -0.23
C ASN A 100 22.79 -19.34 -1.51
N SER A 101 23.01 -18.32 -2.36
CA SER A 101 23.85 -18.48 -3.55
C SER A 101 25.34 -18.52 -3.18
N GLY A 102 26.17 -19.02 -4.09
CA GLY A 102 27.64 -19.01 -3.94
C GLY A 102 28.30 -17.66 -4.18
N GLY A 103 27.56 -16.54 -4.21
CA GLY A 103 28.13 -15.24 -4.55
C GLY A 103 27.25 -14.04 -4.21
N GLY A 104 27.74 -12.86 -4.60
CA GLY A 104 27.09 -11.58 -4.33
C GLY A 104 25.95 -11.27 -5.30
N ILE A 105 24.69 -11.31 -4.85
CA ILE A 105 23.51 -11.09 -5.71
C ILE A 105 22.47 -10.15 -5.09
N GLU A 106 21.60 -9.58 -5.92
CA GLU A 106 20.47 -8.74 -5.49
C GLU A 106 19.16 -9.51 -5.63
N LEU A 107 18.26 -9.27 -4.68
CA LEU A 107 16.91 -9.78 -4.74
C LEU A 107 16.09 -8.98 -5.76
N LYS A 108 15.40 -9.68 -6.66
CA LYS A 108 14.58 -9.06 -7.71
C LYS A 108 13.08 -9.19 -7.42
N PRO A 109 12.25 -8.22 -7.83
CA PRO A 109 10.81 -8.30 -7.67
C PRO A 109 10.17 -9.60 -8.20
N SER A 110 10.65 -10.11 -9.34
CA SER A 110 10.11 -11.35 -9.92
C SER A 110 10.39 -12.63 -9.13
N GLN A 111 11.28 -12.58 -8.13
CA GLN A 111 11.70 -13.74 -7.34
C GLN A 111 10.87 -13.93 -6.06
N ILE A 112 10.03 -12.96 -5.73
CA ILE A 112 9.09 -13.03 -4.60
C ILE A 112 7.69 -12.73 -5.12
N LYS A 113 6.72 -13.46 -4.58
CA LYS A 113 5.32 -13.10 -4.72
C LYS A 113 4.63 -13.10 -3.36
N ALA A 114 3.67 -12.20 -3.21
CA ALA A 114 2.70 -12.20 -2.13
C ALA A 114 1.41 -12.89 -2.60
N TYR A 115 0.89 -13.77 -1.75
CA TYR A 115 -0.43 -14.37 -1.92
C TYR A 115 -1.46 -13.47 -1.25
N PHE A 116 -2.36 -12.90 -2.04
CA PHE A 116 -3.45 -12.07 -1.57
C PHE A 116 -4.72 -12.91 -1.38
N GLY A 117 -5.58 -12.49 -0.45
CA GLY A 117 -6.91 -13.07 -0.31
C GLY A 117 -7.67 -13.01 -1.64
N GLY A 118 -8.29 -14.13 -2.05
CA GLY A 118 -8.94 -14.22 -3.37
C GLY A 118 -8.12 -14.95 -4.45
N GLN A 119 -7.03 -15.61 -4.07
CA GLN A 119 -6.19 -16.46 -4.94
C GLN A 119 -5.27 -15.72 -5.92
N GLU A 120 -4.88 -14.49 -5.60
CA GLU A 120 -4.01 -13.67 -6.45
C GLU A 120 -2.55 -13.71 -5.97
N TYR A 121 -1.61 -13.82 -6.92
CA TYR A 121 -0.17 -13.85 -6.63
C TYR A 121 0.56 -12.71 -7.33
N LEU A 122 0.94 -11.70 -6.56
CA LEU A 122 1.56 -10.48 -7.09
C LEU A 122 3.01 -10.36 -6.64
N SER A 123 3.87 -9.95 -7.57
CA SER A 123 5.22 -9.51 -7.22
C SER A 123 5.17 -8.09 -6.63
N PRO A 124 6.12 -7.73 -5.76
CA PRO A 124 6.25 -6.34 -5.33
C PRO A 124 6.52 -5.44 -6.54
N SER A 125 6.02 -4.20 -6.52
CA SER A 125 6.31 -3.21 -7.56
C SER A 125 7.73 -2.66 -7.42
N SER A 126 8.27 -2.63 -6.19
CA SER A 126 9.68 -2.31 -5.94
C SER A 126 10.23 -2.99 -4.68
N ILE A 127 11.57 -3.05 -4.60
CA ILE A 127 12.30 -3.57 -3.44
C ILE A 127 13.35 -2.54 -3.04
N GLU A 128 13.29 -2.08 -1.79
CA GLU A 128 14.35 -1.30 -1.17
C GLU A 128 15.30 -2.25 -0.42
N GLN A 129 16.56 -2.27 -0.84
CA GLN A 129 17.59 -3.13 -0.27
C GLN A 129 18.94 -2.40 -0.22
N GLY A 130 19.72 -2.65 0.83
CA GLY A 130 21.05 -2.08 1.03
C GLY A 130 22.12 -2.71 0.14
N GLY A 131 22.01 -2.54 -1.17
CA GLY A 131 22.92 -3.13 -2.16
C GLY A 131 22.80 -4.66 -2.26
N LYS A 132 23.88 -5.31 -2.67
CA LYS A 132 23.92 -6.77 -2.86
C LYS A 132 23.98 -7.52 -1.53
N PHE A 133 23.50 -8.74 -1.55
CA PHE A 133 23.72 -9.74 -0.52
C PHE A 133 25.01 -10.50 -0.80
N ALA A 134 25.91 -10.60 0.17
CA ALA A 134 27.02 -11.56 0.14
C ALA A 134 26.49 -13.01 0.29
N GLN A 135 27.36 -13.99 0.03
CA GLN A 135 27.03 -15.40 0.23
C GLN A 135 26.68 -15.68 1.70
N GLY A 136 25.53 -16.32 1.93
CA GLY A 136 25.03 -16.67 3.27
C GLY A 136 24.55 -15.47 4.08
N GLU A 137 24.49 -14.28 3.48
CA GLU A 137 24.11 -13.07 4.20
C GLU A 137 22.59 -12.98 4.40
N THR A 138 22.18 -12.64 5.62
CA THR A 138 20.80 -12.34 5.99
C THR A 138 20.64 -10.84 6.22
N LYS A 139 19.67 -10.22 5.54
CA LYS A 139 19.37 -8.77 5.65
C LYS A 139 17.87 -8.52 5.64
N SER A 140 17.48 -7.36 6.17
CA SER A 140 16.13 -6.82 6.01
C SER A 140 16.01 -6.08 4.67
N VAL A 141 14.89 -6.28 3.99
CA VAL A 141 14.49 -5.56 2.77
C VAL A 141 13.06 -5.06 2.90
N THR A 142 12.72 -3.98 2.21
CA THR A 142 11.36 -3.47 2.14
C THR A 142 10.77 -3.80 0.77
N LEU A 143 9.64 -4.51 0.76
CA LEU A 143 8.88 -4.84 -0.44
C LEU A 143 7.68 -3.90 -0.52
N HIS A 144 7.50 -3.21 -1.63
CA HIS A 144 6.33 -2.35 -1.86
C HIS A 144 5.38 -3.02 -2.83
N PHE A 145 4.09 -2.92 -2.55
CA PHE A 145 3.02 -3.40 -3.42
C PHE A 145 2.07 -2.26 -3.72
N ASP A 146 1.55 -2.27 -4.95
CA ASP A 146 0.54 -1.31 -5.38
C ASP A 146 -0.78 -1.51 -4.63
N GLU A 147 -1.73 -0.60 -4.83
CA GLU A 147 -3.03 -0.64 -4.16
C GLU A 147 -3.78 -1.94 -4.49
N ASN A 148 -4.11 -2.70 -3.45
CA ASN A 148 -4.93 -3.90 -3.59
C ASN A 148 -5.90 -3.97 -2.40
N SER A 149 -7.18 -4.21 -2.66
CA SER A 149 -8.22 -4.28 -1.61
C SER A 149 -8.13 -5.51 -0.69
N ALA A 150 -7.45 -6.58 -1.13
CA ALA A 150 -7.26 -7.80 -0.36
C ALA A 150 -6.03 -7.72 0.57
N SER A 151 -6.08 -8.42 1.70
CA SER A 151 -4.93 -8.57 2.59
C SER A 151 -3.91 -9.55 2.01
N ILE A 152 -2.63 -9.27 2.23
CA ILE A 152 -1.57 -10.25 1.99
C ILE A 152 -1.71 -11.35 3.03
N LEU A 153 -1.71 -12.60 2.61
CA LEU A 153 -1.84 -13.80 3.44
C LEU A 153 -0.49 -14.49 3.66
N GLY A 154 0.42 -14.40 2.69
CA GLY A 154 1.80 -14.81 2.89
C GLY A 154 2.72 -14.44 1.73
N LEU A 155 4.01 -14.73 1.91
CA LEU A 155 5.04 -14.57 0.89
C LEU A 155 5.57 -15.92 0.43
N MET A 156 5.95 -15.99 -0.84
CA MET A 156 6.58 -17.15 -1.44
C MET A 156 7.80 -16.77 -2.28
N THR A 157 8.83 -17.61 -2.19
CA THR A 157 9.94 -17.71 -3.14
C THR A 157 9.88 -19.09 -3.80
N ARG A 158 10.55 -19.24 -4.95
CA ARG A 158 10.79 -20.54 -5.56
C ARG A 158 12.28 -20.83 -5.49
N ASN A 159 12.69 -21.68 -4.55
CA ASN A 159 14.09 -21.98 -4.32
C ASN A 159 14.65 -22.93 -5.40
N TYR A 160 15.95 -22.84 -5.66
CA TYR A 160 16.71 -23.84 -6.46
C TYR A 160 16.88 -25.16 -5.70
#